data_AF-A0A2W4QQC4-F1
#
_entry.id   AF-A0A2W4QQC4-F1
#
_cell.length_a   1.000
_cell.length_b   1.000
_cell.length_c   1.000
_cell.angle_alpha   90.00
_cell.angle_beta   90.00
_cell.angle_gamma   90.00
#
_symmetry.space_group_name_H-M   'P 1'
#
loop_
_entity.id
_entity.type
_entity.pdbx_description
1 polymer ?
#
loop_
_entity_poly.entity_id
_entity_poly.type
_entity_poly.pdbx_seq_one_letter_code
_entity_poly.pdbx_strand_id
1 'polypeptide(L)'
;MGIFRSGMAKTRQSFFGRIAQMLGSSDIDDETWDDIEAVLIQADLGVETTQTVIENLKARARKQGIKQANQLHQALKDTLRDLLEPPPPLKPPPAPLRLFP
;
A
#
# COMPACT_ATOMS: atom_id res chain seq x y z
N MET A 1 8.42 15.86 -7.57
CA MET A 1 7.89 14.55 -7.13
C MET A 1 8.91 13.60 -6.49
N GLY A 2 10.19 13.99 -6.30
CA GLY A 2 11.24 13.09 -5.78
C GLY A 2 11.25 12.91 -4.26
N ILE A 3 10.98 13.98 -3.50
CA ILE A 3 11.11 14.04 -2.03
C ILE A 3 10.25 13.01 -1.28
N PHE A 4 9.00 12.81 -1.69
CA PHE A 4 8.12 11.81 -1.07
C PHE A 4 8.54 10.38 -1.42
N ARG A 5 8.97 10.15 -2.67
CA ARG A 5 9.45 8.83 -3.11
C ARG A 5 10.75 8.45 -2.41
N SER A 6 11.67 9.39 -2.20
CA SER A 6 12.89 9.15 -1.46
C SER A 6 12.64 8.99 0.04
N GLY A 7 11.74 9.79 0.63
CA GLY A 7 11.41 9.72 2.06
C GLY A 7 10.77 8.40 2.48
N MET A 8 9.92 7.82 1.62
CA MET A 8 9.25 6.54 1.89
C MET A 8 9.98 5.33 1.31
N ALA A 9 11.14 5.52 0.66
CA ALA A 9 11.84 4.45 -0.03
C ALA A 9 12.20 3.30 0.92
N LYS A 10 12.65 3.63 2.14
CA LYS A 10 13.09 2.65 3.15
C LYS A 10 11.91 1.83 3.69
N THR A 11 10.81 2.49 4.05
CA THR A 11 9.57 1.83 4.51
C THR A 11 9.01 0.93 3.42
N ARG A 12 8.94 1.44 2.18
CA ARG A 12 8.51 0.66 1.02
C ARG A 12 9.39 -0.58 0.83
N GLN A 13 10.71 -0.43 0.92
CA GLN A 13 11.61 -1.55 0.69
C GLN A 13 11.57 -2.59 1.82
N SER A 14 11.44 -2.19 3.09
CA SER A 14 11.34 -3.16 4.20
C SER A 14 9.98 -3.85 4.27
N PHE A 15 8.89 -3.09 4.11
CA PHE A 15 7.52 -3.60 4.15
C PHE A 15 7.27 -4.57 2.99
N PHE A 16 7.48 -4.11 1.76
CA PHE A 16 7.21 -4.94 0.58
C PHE A 16 8.30 -5.98 0.31
N GLY A 17 9.53 -5.77 0.80
CA GLY A 17 10.59 -6.77 0.74
C GLY A 17 10.30 -7.97 1.62
N ARG A 18 9.80 -7.77 2.84
CA ARG A 18 9.32 -8.85 3.72
C ARG A 18 8.17 -9.62 3.10
N ILE A 19 7.13 -8.91 2.65
CA ILE A 19 5.98 -9.53 2.01
C ILE A 19 6.41 -10.36 0.78
N ALA A 20 7.33 -9.85 -0.06
CA ALA A 20 7.83 -10.58 -1.22
C ALA A 20 8.71 -11.80 -0.86
N GLN A 21 9.39 -11.78 0.28
CA GLN A 21 10.20 -12.90 0.76
C GLN A 21 9.34 -14.02 1.37
N MET A 22 8.25 -13.66 2.05
CA MET A 22 7.29 -14.60 2.63
C MET A 22 6.46 -15.26 1.53
N LEU A 23 6.02 -14.44 0.57
CA LEU A 23 5.34 -14.89 -0.63
C LEU A 23 6.35 -15.41 -1.68
N GLY A 24 7.18 -16.41 -1.37
CA GLY A 24 8.05 -17.04 -2.36
C GLY A 24 7.27 -17.72 -3.50
N SER A 25 7.83 -18.76 -4.12
CA SER A 25 7.13 -19.59 -5.11
C SER A 25 5.92 -20.37 -4.55
N SER A 26 5.55 -20.14 -3.28
CA SER A 26 4.47 -20.80 -2.56
C SER A 26 3.12 -20.13 -2.81
N ASP A 27 2.07 -20.95 -2.74
CA ASP A 27 0.69 -20.47 -2.73
C ASP A 27 0.41 -19.63 -1.48
N ILE A 28 -0.61 -18.77 -1.56
CA ILE A 28 -1.08 -17.96 -0.43
C ILE A 28 -1.77 -18.88 0.58
N ASP A 29 -1.19 -18.97 1.78
CA ASP A 29 -1.71 -19.74 2.92
C ASP A 29 -2.21 -18.82 4.05
N ASP A 30 -2.60 -19.42 5.18
CA ASP A 30 -3.11 -18.66 6.32
C ASP A 30 -2.03 -17.81 7.00
N GLU A 31 -0.79 -18.32 7.09
CA GLU A 31 0.36 -17.60 7.65
C GLU A 31 0.66 -16.31 6.87
N THR A 32 0.58 -16.39 5.54
CA THR A 32 0.71 -15.21 4.66
C THR A 32 -0.25 -14.08 5.04
N TRP A 33 -1.49 -14.40 5.39
CA TRP A 33 -2.49 -13.38 5.74
C TRP A 33 -2.19 -12.72 7.08
N ASP A 34 -1.80 -13.53 8.06
CA ASP A 34 -1.44 -13.07 9.41
C ASP A 34 -0.21 -12.15 9.35
N ASP A 35 0.75 -12.47 8.50
CA ASP A 35 1.93 -11.63 8.29
C ASP A 35 1.58 -10.28 7.66
N ILE A 36 0.73 -10.27 6.63
CA ILE A 36 0.29 -9.01 6.02
C ILE A 36 -0.44 -8.15 7.06
N GLU A 37 -1.30 -8.75 7.90
CA GLU A 37 -1.99 -8.06 8.98
C GLU A 37 -1.01 -7.43 9.98
N ALA A 38 -0.04 -8.22 10.48
CA ALA A 38 0.95 -7.75 11.43
C ALA A 38 1.78 -6.58 10.88
N VAL A 39 2.19 -6.66 9.61
CA VAL A 39 2.99 -5.60 8.98
C VAL A 39 2.13 -4.34 8.76
N LEU A 40 0.85 -4.46 8.38
CA LEU A 40 -0.06 -3.32 8.24
C LEU A 40 -0.31 -2.63 9.60
N ILE A 41 -0.48 -3.38 10.69
CA ILE A 41 -0.59 -2.82 12.04
C ILE A 41 0.69 -2.06 12.41
N GLN A 42 1.87 -2.63 12.11
CA GLN A 42 3.16 -1.98 12.35
C GLN A 42 3.36 -0.69 11.52
N ALA A 43 2.64 -0.55 10.40
CA ALA A 43 2.70 0.61 9.52
C ALA A 43 1.76 1.76 9.94
N ASP A 44 1.31 1.78 11.20
CA ASP A 44 0.44 2.80 11.79
C ASP A 44 -0.98 2.87 11.20
N LEU A 45 -1.50 1.78 10.59
CA LEU A 45 -2.90 1.74 10.13
C LEU A 45 -3.91 1.53 11.27
N GLY A 46 -3.49 0.90 12.37
CA GLY A 46 -4.37 0.45 13.44
C GLY A 46 -5.14 -0.83 13.10
N VAL A 47 -5.71 -1.48 14.13
CA VAL A 47 -6.35 -2.80 14.02
C VAL A 47 -7.60 -2.78 13.15
N GLU A 48 -8.51 -1.83 13.38
CA GLU A 48 -9.80 -1.75 12.66
C GLU A 48 -9.62 -1.52 11.15
N THR A 49 -8.77 -0.57 10.77
CA THR A 49 -8.44 -0.30 9.37
C THR A 49 -7.76 -1.51 8.74
N THR A 50 -6.85 -2.15 9.47
CA THR A 50 -6.15 -3.33 8.96
C THR A 50 -7.10 -4.48 8.69
N GLN A 51 -8.02 -4.78 9.62
CA GLN A 51 -9.03 -5.82 9.44
C GLN A 51 -9.86 -5.57 8.17
N THR A 52 -10.30 -4.33 7.97
CA THR A 52 -11.02 -3.90 6.76
C THR A 52 -10.21 -4.14 5.48
N VAL A 53 -8.91 -3.81 5.50
CA VAL A 53 -8.00 -4.01 4.37
C VAL A 53 -7.82 -5.50 4.07
N ILE A 54 -7.62 -6.33 5.09
CA ILE A 54 -7.43 -7.79 4.95
C ILE A 54 -8.68 -8.45 4.36
N GLU A 55 -9.87 -8.11 4.85
CA GLU A 55 -11.13 -8.65 4.33
C GLU A 55 -11.33 -8.30 2.85
N ASN A 56 -11.12 -7.02 2.50
CA ASN A 56 -11.23 -6.56 1.13
C ASN A 56 -10.19 -7.22 0.21
N LEU A 57 -8.96 -7.42 0.71
CA LEU A 57 -7.91 -8.08 -0.05
C LEU A 57 -8.20 -9.58 -0.25
N LYS A 58 -8.64 -10.30 0.78
CA LYS A 58 -9.07 -11.71 0.69
C LYS A 58 -10.22 -11.86 -0.31
N ALA A 59 -11.22 -10.98 -0.26
CA ALA A 59 -12.33 -10.98 -1.21
C ALA A 59 -11.87 -10.73 -2.65
N ARG A 60 -10.97 -9.76 -2.86
CA ARG A 60 -10.37 -9.48 -4.17
C ARG A 60 -9.55 -10.66 -4.70
N ALA A 61 -8.71 -11.27 -3.85
CA ALA A 61 -7.89 -12.41 -4.22
C ALA A 61 -8.73 -13.61 -4.67
N ARG A 62 -9.80 -13.91 -3.92
CA ARG A 62 -10.78 -14.96 -4.30
C ARG A 62 -11.47 -14.65 -5.63
N LYS A 63 -11.94 -13.41 -5.81
CA LYS A 63 -12.65 -12.98 -7.03
C LYS A 63 -11.76 -13.03 -8.27
N GLN A 64 -10.48 -12.71 -8.13
CA GLN A 64 -9.53 -12.62 -9.25
C GLN A 64 -8.68 -13.89 -9.43
N GLY A 65 -8.87 -14.91 -8.58
CA GLY A 65 -8.08 -16.15 -8.63
C GLY A 65 -6.59 -15.92 -8.36
N ILE A 66 -6.26 -14.94 -7.51
CA ILE A 66 -4.88 -14.60 -7.16
C ILE A 66 -4.30 -15.73 -6.31
N LYS A 67 -3.22 -16.35 -6.81
CA LYS A 67 -2.47 -17.40 -6.10
C LYS A 67 -1.01 -17.04 -5.89
N GLN A 68 -0.51 -16.05 -6.63
CA GLN A 68 0.89 -15.68 -6.61
C GLN A 68 1.12 -14.38 -5.83
N ALA A 69 2.27 -14.37 -5.18
CA ALA A 69 2.87 -13.27 -4.44
C ALA A 69 2.77 -11.89 -5.09
N ASN A 70 3.24 -11.81 -6.34
CA ASN A 70 3.35 -10.60 -7.13
C ASN A 70 1.97 -9.99 -7.42
N GLN A 71 0.99 -10.85 -7.72
CA GLN A 71 -0.40 -10.47 -7.95
C GLN A 71 -1.06 -10.00 -6.64
N LEU A 72 -0.79 -10.68 -5.52
CA LEU A 72 -1.31 -10.27 -4.22
C LEU A 72 -0.78 -8.90 -3.80
N HIS A 73 0.51 -8.63 -4.03
CA HIS A 73 1.11 -7.34 -3.78
C HIS A 73 0.46 -6.20 -4.58
N GLN A 74 0.13 -6.44 -5.85
CA GLN A 74 -0.59 -5.46 -6.66
C GLN A 74 -2.01 -5.26 -6.13
N ALA A 75 -2.71 -6.34 -5.81
CA ALA A 75 -4.05 -6.28 -5.22
C ALA A 75 -4.09 -5.52 -3.89
N LEU A 76 -3.10 -5.70 -3.01
CA LEU A 76 -2.98 -4.96 -1.75
C LEU A 76 -2.83 -3.46 -1.98
N LYS A 77 -2.00 -3.04 -2.94
CA LYS A 77 -1.86 -1.62 -3.30
C LYS A 77 -3.16 -1.02 -3.79
N ASP A 78 -3.87 -1.76 -4.63
CA ASP A 78 -5.13 -1.31 -5.18
C ASP A 78 -6.19 -1.23 -4.06
N THR A 79 -6.20 -2.21 -3.14
CA THR A 79 -7.11 -2.20 -1.99
C THR A 79 -6.85 -1.00 -1.09
N LEU A 80 -5.60 -0.72 -0.74
CA LEU A 80 -5.23 0.45 0.06
C LEU A 80 -5.56 1.76 -0.64
N ARG A 81 -5.42 1.82 -1.96
CA ARG A 81 -5.76 3.00 -2.76
C ARG A 81 -7.27 3.27 -2.73
N ASP A 82 -8.09 2.22 -2.79
CA ASP A 82 -9.55 2.34 -2.78
C ASP A 82 -10.09 2.88 -1.44
N LEU A 83 -9.30 2.80 -0.35
CA LEU A 83 -9.62 3.43 0.94
C LEU A 83 -9.37 4.95 0.97
N LEU A 84 -8.59 5.48 0.03
CA LEU A 84 -8.18 6.89 0.04
C LEU A 84 -9.10 7.73 -0.84
N GLU A 85 -9.45 8.91 -0.34
CA GLU A 85 -10.10 9.93 -1.18
C GLU A 85 -9.12 10.47 -2.23
N PRO A 86 -9.62 10.84 -3.42
CA PRO A 86 -8.78 11.48 -4.42
C PRO A 86 -8.20 12.79 -3.86
N PRO A 87 -6.92 13.09 -4.14
CA PRO A 87 -6.32 14.31 -3.62
C PRO A 87 -7.03 15.53 -4.18
N PRO A 88 -7.16 16.62 -3.40
CA PRO A 88 -7.66 17.87 -3.92
C PRO A 88 -6.77 18.38 -5.06
N PRO A 89 -7.32 19.16 -6.01
CA PRO A 89 -6.53 19.71 -7.10
C PRO A 89 -5.34 20.50 -6.55
N LEU A 90 -4.17 20.27 -7.14
CA LEU A 90 -2.95 20.98 -6.77
C LEU A 90 -3.17 22.47 -6.97
N LYS A 91 -3.08 23.26 -5.89
CA LYS A 91 -3.04 24.72 -6.03
C LYS A 91 -1.75 25.08 -6.77
N PRO A 92 -1.82 25.84 -7.89
CA PRO A 92 -0.61 26.32 -8.52
C PRO A 92 0.17 27.17 -7.51
N PRO A 93 1.52 27.16 -7.59
CA PRO A 93 2.32 28.01 -6.73
C PRO A 93 1.89 29.48 -6.94
N PRO A 94 1.92 30.30 -5.87
CA PRO A 94 1.61 31.72 -6.02
C PRO A 94 2.50 32.30 -7.13
N ALA A 95 1.91 33.12 -8.00
CA ALA A 95 2.66 33.80 -9.05
C ALA A 95 3.88 34.50 -8.42
N PRO A 96 5.06 34.45 -9.06
CA PRO A 96 6.23 35.14 -8.52
C PRO A 96 5.83 36.58 -8.28
N LEU A 97 6.10 37.08 -7.06
CA LEU A 97 5.89 38.47 -6.71
C LEU A 97 6.61 39.28 -7.76
N ARG A 98 5.84 39.96 -8.64
CA ARG A 98 6.42 40.95 -9.52
C ARG A 98 6.95 42.03 -8.59
N LEU A 99 8.27 42.07 -8.44
CA LEU A 99 8.96 43.26 -7.97
C LEU A 99 8.62 44.31 -9.02
N PHE A 100 7.58 45.10 -8.73
CA PHE A 100 7.28 46.30 -9.49
C PHE A 100 8.48 47.25 -9.38
N PRO A 101 8.74 48.04 -10.44
CA PRO A 101 9.97 48.80 -10.60
C PRO A 101 10.20 49.85 -9.51
#